data_AF-A3IYK9-F1
#
_entry.id   AF-A3IYK9-F1
#
_cell.length_a   1.000
_cell.length_b   1.000
_cell.length_c   1.000
_cell.angle_alpha   90.00
_cell.angle_beta   90.00
_cell.angle_gamma   90.00
#
_symmetry.space_group_name_H-M   'P 1'
#
loop_
_entity.id
_entity.type
_entity.pdbx_description
1 polymer ?
#
loop_
_entity_poly.entity_id
_entity_poly.type
_entity_poly.pdbx_seq_one_letter_code
_entity_poly.pdbx_strand_id
1 'polypeptide(L)'
;MYIERVPIGLDKIIAGKTSRIRNLVLGMIIARIINPKSKLATARGFHEKTCSNSLGKVLNLEKADEDELYEALDWLLNKQEKIENKLASLYLDNGSLILYDVTSTYLEGNGCELGKYGYNRDKKKGKTQIVFGLICDKNGCPIAVEVFEGNTSDTSTFLSQIEKVRKRFGVKNVVWVTDRGILTSSNIKELVKPVEG
;
A
#
# COMPACT_ATOMS: atom_id res chain seq x y z
N MET A 1 16.05 4.61 26.16
CA MET A 1 15.80 5.76 25.26
C MET A 1 14.45 5.55 24.62
N TYR A 2 13.37 6.04 25.24
CA TYR A 2 12.01 5.92 24.70
C TYR A 2 11.90 6.93 23.57
N ILE A 3 11.81 6.45 22.33
CA ILE A 3 11.40 7.28 21.20
C ILE A 3 9.93 7.60 21.47
N GLU A 4 9.63 8.83 21.85
CA GLU A 4 8.27 9.36 21.81
C GLU A 4 7.78 9.22 20.38
N ARG A 5 7.01 8.15 20.09
CA ARG A 5 6.32 8.02 18.82
C ARG A 5 5.27 9.10 18.78
N VAL A 6 5.59 10.22 18.13
CA VAL A 6 4.59 11.19 17.70
C VAL A 6 3.49 10.40 16.99
N PRO A 7 2.23 10.49 17.41
CA PRO A 7 1.14 9.79 16.75
C PRO A 7 1.14 10.20 15.28
N ILE A 8 1.24 9.21 14.38
CA ILE A 8 1.29 9.39 12.92
C ILE A 8 0.12 10.27 12.42
N GLY A 9 -0.98 10.36 13.19
CA GLY A 9 -2.16 11.12 12.81
C GLY A 9 -2.79 10.53 11.55
N LEU A 10 -2.75 9.20 11.42
CA LEU A 10 -3.20 8.48 10.23
C LEU A 10 -4.65 8.83 9.86
N ASP A 11 -5.50 9.02 10.87
CA ASP A 11 -6.85 9.54 10.70
C ASP A 11 -6.88 10.88 9.96
N LYS A 12 -6.03 11.83 10.36
CA LYS A 12 -5.91 13.15 9.71
C LYS A 12 -5.28 13.08 8.32
N ILE A 13 -4.36 12.13 8.11
CA ILE A 13 -3.75 11.87 6.79
C ILE A 13 -4.79 11.30 5.82
N ILE A 14 -5.60 10.34 6.26
CA ILE A 14 -6.71 9.78 5.47
C ILE A 14 -7.72 10.88 5.14
N ALA A 15 -8.23 11.59 6.16
CA ALA A 15 -9.08 12.76 5.97
C ALA A 15 -9.04 13.71 7.17
N GLY A 16 -8.77 14.99 6.90
CA GLY A 16 -8.67 16.02 7.94
C GLY A 16 -9.96 16.26 8.74
N LYS A 17 -11.14 16.01 8.14
CA LYS A 17 -12.44 16.09 8.84
C LYS A 17 -12.96 14.70 9.19
N THR A 18 -13.55 14.58 10.36
CA THR A 18 -14.31 13.37 10.75
C THR A 18 -15.47 13.15 9.81
N SER A 19 -15.60 11.92 9.31
CA SER A 19 -16.66 11.51 8.38
C SER A 19 -16.84 10.00 8.44
N ARG A 20 -18.02 9.53 7.98
CA ARG A 20 -18.32 8.09 7.90
C ARG A 20 -17.30 7.34 7.03
N ILE A 21 -16.95 7.89 5.86
CA ILE A 21 -15.97 7.30 4.95
C ILE A 21 -14.58 7.13 5.59
N ARG A 22 -14.13 8.14 6.36
CA ARG A 22 -12.87 8.05 7.11
C ARG A 22 -12.92 6.94 8.15
N ASN A 23 -14.03 6.84 8.88
CA ASN A 23 -14.21 5.82 9.90
C ASN A 23 -14.27 4.42 9.28
N LEU A 24 -14.91 4.24 8.12
CA LEU A 24 -14.91 2.98 7.38
C LEU A 24 -13.48 2.55 7.01
N VAL A 25 -12.66 3.47 6.48
CA VAL A 25 -11.25 3.19 6.16
C VAL A 25 -10.45 2.82 7.42
N LEU A 26 -10.55 3.62 8.47
CA LEU A 26 -9.87 3.33 9.75
C LEU A 26 -10.32 1.99 10.34
N GLY A 27 -11.62 1.71 10.30
CA GLY A 27 -12.20 0.46 10.75
C GLY A 27 -11.62 -0.73 10.01
N MET A 28 -11.47 -0.65 8.68
CA MET A 28 -10.84 -1.72 7.88
C MET A 28 -9.36 -1.91 8.23
N ILE A 29 -8.61 -0.83 8.43
CA ILE A 29 -7.20 -0.90 8.82
C ILE A 29 -7.05 -1.57 10.19
N ILE A 30 -7.83 -1.12 11.18
CA ILE A 30 -7.78 -1.65 12.54
C ILE A 30 -8.27 -3.11 12.57
N ALA A 31 -9.33 -3.43 11.82
CA ALA A 31 -9.83 -4.80 11.73
C ALA A 31 -8.78 -5.77 11.16
N ARG A 32 -7.93 -5.33 10.22
CA ARG A 32 -6.80 -6.14 9.72
C ARG A 32 -5.75 -6.43 10.79
N ILE A 33 -5.56 -5.54 11.76
CA ILE A 33 -4.64 -5.73 12.88
C ILE A 33 -5.25 -6.65 13.94
N ILE A 34 -6.53 -6.47 14.26
CA ILE A 34 -7.22 -7.25 15.29
C ILE A 34 -7.47 -8.68 14.82
N ASN A 35 -8.08 -8.86 13.64
CA ASN A 35 -8.49 -10.16 13.13
C ASN A 35 -8.70 -10.10 11.61
N PRO A 36 -7.65 -10.26 10.79
CA PRO A 36 -7.74 -10.10 9.35
C PRO A 36 -8.68 -11.12 8.70
N LYS A 37 -9.74 -10.62 8.05
CA LYS A 37 -10.79 -11.42 7.39
C LYS A 37 -11.25 -10.77 6.08
N SER A 38 -12.20 -11.40 5.39
CA SER A 38 -12.87 -10.82 4.21
C SER A 38 -13.65 -9.54 4.57
N LYS A 39 -14.04 -8.75 3.55
CA LYS A 39 -14.86 -7.54 3.74
C LYS A 39 -16.22 -7.85 4.36
N LEU A 40 -16.91 -8.87 3.85
CA LEU A 40 -18.14 -9.39 4.46
C LEU A 40 -17.99 -9.71 5.94
N ALA A 41 -16.95 -10.47 6.30
CA ALA A 41 -16.72 -10.85 7.69
C ALA A 41 -16.30 -9.67 8.55
N THR A 42 -15.63 -8.67 7.97
CA THR A 42 -15.27 -7.42 8.63
C THR A 42 -16.52 -6.58 8.92
N ALA A 43 -17.41 -6.39 7.94
CA ALA A 43 -18.68 -5.69 8.12
C ALA A 43 -19.56 -6.37 9.20
N ARG A 44 -19.69 -7.70 9.15
CA ARG A 44 -20.34 -8.48 10.22
C ARG A 44 -19.69 -8.27 11.58
N GLY A 45 -18.36 -8.13 11.62
CA GLY A 45 -17.61 -7.85 12.83
C GLY A 45 -17.88 -6.46 13.44
N PHE A 46 -18.35 -5.50 12.64
CA PHE A 46 -18.79 -4.18 13.12
C PHE A 46 -20.24 -4.18 13.61
N HIS A 47 -21.10 -4.99 12.99
CA HIS A 47 -22.53 -4.95 13.21
C HIS A 47 -22.94 -5.31 14.65
N GLU A 48 -23.89 -4.57 15.23
CA GLU A 48 -24.24 -4.64 16.67
C GLU A 48 -24.61 -6.05 17.16
N LYS A 49 -25.26 -6.85 16.30
CA LYS A 49 -25.74 -8.20 16.65
C LYS A 49 -24.69 -9.30 16.46
N THR A 50 -23.62 -9.02 15.72
CA THR A 50 -22.62 -10.00 15.31
C THR A 50 -21.20 -9.55 15.65
N CYS A 51 -21.06 -8.45 16.40
CA CYS A 51 -19.78 -7.86 16.71
C CYS A 51 -18.92 -8.83 17.52
N SER A 52 -17.65 -8.94 17.14
CA SER A 52 -16.67 -9.75 17.88
C SER A 52 -15.79 -8.91 18.82
N ASN A 53 -15.91 -7.58 18.73
CA ASN A 53 -15.20 -6.59 19.52
C ASN A 53 -15.93 -5.24 19.44
N SER A 54 -15.44 -4.23 20.17
CA SER A 54 -16.06 -2.91 20.27
C SER A 54 -15.75 -1.95 19.11
N LEU A 55 -14.99 -2.37 18.09
CA LEU A 55 -14.51 -1.48 17.01
C LEU A 55 -15.65 -0.81 16.25
N GLY A 56 -16.71 -1.57 15.93
CA GLY A 56 -17.90 -1.03 15.26
C GLY A 56 -18.49 0.15 16.04
N LYS A 57 -18.69 -0.04 17.34
CA LYS A 57 -19.22 0.99 18.25
C LYS A 57 -18.30 2.19 18.43
N VAL A 58 -16.99 1.95 18.58
CA VAL A 58 -16.00 3.03 18.76
C VAL A 58 -15.94 3.94 17.54
N LEU A 59 -16.17 3.41 16.33
CA LEU A 59 -16.11 4.17 15.07
C LEU A 59 -17.49 4.51 14.48
N ASN A 60 -18.59 4.19 15.17
CA ASN A 60 -19.97 4.38 14.69
C ASN A 60 -20.24 3.68 13.33
N LEU A 61 -19.86 2.41 13.25
CA LEU A 61 -19.93 1.54 12.06
C LEU A 61 -20.88 0.35 12.23
N GLU A 62 -21.72 0.33 13.27
CA GLU A 62 -22.59 -0.80 13.60
C GLU A 62 -23.64 -1.13 12.52
N LYS A 63 -23.85 -0.21 11.57
CA LYS A 63 -24.75 -0.38 10.43
C LYS A 63 -24.02 -0.52 9.09
N ALA A 64 -22.69 -0.55 9.09
CA ALA A 64 -21.92 -0.69 7.85
C ALA A 64 -22.07 -2.11 7.29
N ASP A 65 -22.39 -2.20 6.00
CA ASP A 65 -22.36 -3.45 5.24
C ASP A 65 -21.08 -3.56 4.39
N GLU A 66 -20.96 -4.61 3.59
CA GLU A 66 -19.77 -4.81 2.77
C GLU A 66 -19.67 -3.85 1.59
N ASP A 67 -20.81 -3.39 1.05
CA ASP A 67 -20.85 -2.45 -0.07
C ASP A 67 -20.30 -1.09 0.35
N GLU A 68 -20.69 -0.59 1.53
CA GLU A 68 -20.09 0.62 2.11
C GLU A 68 -18.57 0.50 2.32
N LEU A 69 -18.06 -0.70 2.60
CA LEU A 69 -16.62 -0.92 2.71
C LEU A 69 -15.92 -0.87 1.35
N TYR A 70 -16.55 -1.37 0.28
CA TYR A 70 -16.02 -1.28 -1.08
C TYR A 70 -16.05 0.17 -1.59
N GLU A 71 -17.14 0.91 -1.37
CA GLU A 71 -17.22 2.34 -1.68
C GLU A 71 -16.14 3.15 -0.93
N ALA A 72 -15.85 2.78 0.32
CA ALA A 72 -14.76 3.37 1.08
C ALA A 72 -13.37 3.07 0.48
N LEU A 73 -13.17 1.90 -0.13
CA LEU A 73 -11.94 1.58 -0.85
C LEU A 73 -11.81 2.39 -2.14
N ASP A 74 -12.88 2.55 -2.91
CA ASP A 74 -12.86 3.37 -4.13
C ASP A 74 -12.59 4.83 -3.80
N TRP A 75 -13.20 5.33 -2.72
CA TRP A 75 -12.88 6.66 -2.20
C TRP A 75 -11.41 6.77 -1.79
N LEU A 76 -10.87 5.76 -1.12
CA LEU A 76 -9.48 5.75 -0.67
C LEU A 76 -8.50 5.71 -1.85
N LEU A 77 -8.79 4.93 -2.89
CA LEU A 77 -8.01 4.87 -4.12
C LEU A 77 -7.91 6.26 -4.76
N ASN A 78 -9.04 6.98 -4.84
CA ASN A 78 -9.08 8.37 -5.32
C ASN A 78 -8.29 9.36 -4.44
N LYS A 79 -7.91 8.99 -3.21
CA LYS A 79 -7.07 9.80 -2.31
C LYS A 79 -5.63 9.32 -2.21
N GLN A 80 -5.30 8.19 -2.84
CA GLN A 80 -3.99 7.55 -2.72
C GLN A 80 -2.87 8.56 -2.97
N GLU A 81 -2.91 9.29 -4.08
CA GLU A 81 -1.82 10.20 -4.43
C GLU A 81 -1.57 11.25 -3.33
N LYS A 82 -2.65 11.86 -2.83
CA LYS A 82 -2.58 12.87 -1.78
C LYS A 82 -2.04 12.31 -0.46
N ILE A 83 -2.47 11.10 -0.09
CA ILE A 83 -2.04 10.42 1.13
C ILE A 83 -0.55 10.09 1.04
N GLU A 84 -0.11 9.48 -0.06
CA GLU A 84 1.29 9.13 -0.31
C GLU A 84 2.19 10.38 -0.33
N ASN A 85 1.77 11.47 -0.99
CA ASN A 85 2.53 12.73 -0.99
C ASN A 85 2.67 13.28 0.43
N LYS A 86 1.61 13.17 1.25
CA LYS A 86 1.67 13.61 2.65
C LYS A 86 2.61 12.72 3.47
N LEU A 87 2.54 11.40 3.31
CA LEU A 87 3.44 10.46 3.99
C LEU A 87 4.89 10.69 3.57
N ALA A 88 5.16 10.84 2.27
CA ALA A 88 6.49 11.14 1.76
C ALA A 88 7.04 12.45 2.36
N SER A 89 6.24 13.52 2.44
CA SER A 89 6.66 14.78 3.06
C SER A 89 6.99 14.68 4.56
N LEU A 90 6.49 13.65 5.24
CA LEU A 90 6.71 13.43 6.67
C LEU A 90 7.90 12.51 6.96
N TYR A 91 8.18 11.57 6.06
CA TYR A 91 9.09 10.45 6.34
C TYR A 91 10.24 10.31 5.35
N LEU A 92 10.23 11.03 4.23
CA LEU A 92 11.30 11.01 3.23
C LEU A 92 11.95 12.38 3.10
N ASP A 93 13.28 12.38 3.09
CA ASP A 93 14.16 13.52 2.91
C ASP A 93 15.41 13.14 2.09
N ASN A 94 16.20 14.13 1.68
CA ASN A 94 17.46 13.83 1.01
C ASN A 94 18.43 13.18 2.00
N GLY A 95 18.97 12.02 1.62
CA GLY A 95 19.75 11.14 2.49
C GLY A 95 18.93 9.99 3.09
N SER A 96 17.60 9.96 2.87
CA SER A 96 16.75 8.87 3.34
C SER A 96 17.18 7.52 2.78
N LEU A 97 17.09 6.51 3.64
CA LEU A 97 17.11 5.10 3.23
C LEU A 97 15.68 4.67 2.93
N ILE A 98 15.46 4.14 1.73
CA ILE A 98 14.16 3.69 1.24
C ILE A 98 14.20 2.18 1.08
N LEU A 99 13.26 1.50 1.74
CA LEU A 99 13.03 0.08 1.57
C LEU A 99 12.04 -0.11 0.41
N TYR A 100 12.37 -0.98 -0.53
CA TYR A 100 11.46 -1.39 -1.58
C TYR A 100 11.35 -2.91 -1.62
N ASP A 101 10.12 -3.39 -1.62
CA ASP A 101 9.80 -4.80 -1.81
C ASP A 101 8.72 -4.95 -2.88
N VAL A 102 8.78 -6.06 -3.60
CA VAL A 102 7.83 -6.42 -4.65
C VAL A 102 7.34 -7.81 -4.36
N THR A 103 6.03 -8.00 -4.45
CA THR A 103 5.43 -9.32 -4.36
C THR A 103 4.27 -9.44 -5.36
N SER A 104 3.72 -10.63 -5.51
CA SER A 104 2.62 -10.90 -6.44
C SER A 104 1.57 -11.79 -5.79
N THR A 105 0.38 -11.79 -6.36
CA THR A 105 -0.67 -12.75 -6.00
C THR A 105 -1.43 -13.17 -7.24
N TYR A 106 -1.86 -14.43 -7.27
CA TYR A 106 -2.68 -14.95 -8.35
C TYR A 106 -4.15 -14.58 -8.16
N LEU A 107 -4.89 -14.55 -9.26
CA LEU A 107 -6.31 -14.26 -9.28
C LEU A 107 -7.12 -15.50 -9.65
N GLU A 108 -8.33 -15.56 -9.11
CA GLU A 108 -9.38 -16.47 -9.54
C GLU A 108 -10.37 -15.69 -10.42
N GLY A 109 -10.65 -16.20 -11.62
CA GLY A 109 -11.49 -15.53 -12.63
C GLY A 109 -10.71 -14.63 -13.60
N ASN A 110 -11.45 -13.97 -14.50
CA ASN A 110 -10.89 -13.25 -15.66
C ASN A 110 -11.28 -11.76 -15.72
N GLY A 111 -11.80 -11.20 -14.61
CA GLY A 111 -12.37 -9.85 -14.58
C GLY A 111 -11.41 -8.72 -14.20
N CYS A 112 -10.17 -9.02 -13.82
CA CYS A 112 -9.20 -8.00 -13.43
C CYS A 112 -8.36 -7.55 -14.63
N GLU A 113 -8.42 -6.26 -14.96
CA GLU A 113 -7.73 -5.67 -16.11
C GLU A 113 -6.20 -5.81 -16.02
N LEU A 114 -5.66 -5.71 -14.79
CA LEU A 114 -4.23 -5.90 -14.48
C LEU A 114 -3.82 -7.38 -14.44
N GLY A 115 -4.78 -8.30 -14.46
CA GLY A 115 -4.55 -9.74 -14.39
C GLY A 115 -3.88 -10.27 -15.65
N LYS A 116 -2.57 -10.49 -15.62
CA LYS A 116 -1.80 -11.07 -16.74
C LYS A 116 -1.08 -12.35 -16.32
N TYR A 117 -0.79 -13.22 -17.29
CA TYR A 117 0.09 -14.37 -17.05
C TYR A 117 1.54 -13.89 -16.93
N GLY A 118 2.24 -14.32 -15.89
CA GLY A 118 3.65 -14.00 -15.69
C GLY A 118 4.34 -15.02 -14.81
N TYR A 119 5.49 -14.63 -14.25
CA TYR A 119 6.23 -15.47 -13.32
C TYR A 119 5.45 -15.67 -12.01
N ASN A 120 4.86 -16.86 -11.84
CA ASN A 120 4.01 -17.17 -10.70
C ASN A 120 4.85 -17.58 -9.47
N ARG A 121 4.99 -16.66 -8.50
CA ARG A 121 5.72 -16.90 -7.25
C ARG A 121 5.06 -17.96 -6.36
N ASP A 122 3.74 -18.14 -6.49
CA ASP A 122 2.93 -19.14 -5.77
C ASP A 122 2.90 -20.53 -6.44
N LYS A 123 3.65 -20.70 -7.55
CA LYS A 123 3.71 -21.93 -8.37
C LYS A 123 2.35 -22.44 -8.88
N LYS A 124 1.34 -21.57 -8.97
CA LYS A 124 0.00 -21.92 -9.49
C LYS A 124 -0.03 -21.79 -11.02
N LYS A 125 -0.03 -22.93 -11.73
CA LYS A 125 -0.12 -22.92 -13.20
C LYS A 125 -1.49 -22.45 -13.68
N GLY A 126 -1.52 -21.74 -14.80
CA GLY A 126 -2.75 -21.37 -15.51
C GLY A 126 -3.58 -20.26 -14.85
N LYS A 127 -3.00 -19.50 -13.90
CA LYS A 127 -3.67 -18.36 -13.27
C LYS A 127 -3.02 -17.05 -13.70
N THR A 128 -3.84 -16.04 -13.95
CA THR A 128 -3.37 -14.65 -14.07
C THR A 128 -2.94 -14.16 -12.69
N GLN A 129 -2.11 -13.12 -12.66
CA GLN A 129 -1.62 -12.53 -11.42
C GLN A 129 -1.57 -11.01 -11.54
N ILE A 130 -1.33 -10.37 -10.39
CA ILE A 130 -0.96 -8.96 -10.28
C ILE A 130 0.31 -8.84 -9.45
N VAL A 131 1.07 -7.79 -9.69
CA VAL A 131 2.30 -7.47 -8.95
C VAL A 131 2.04 -6.22 -8.12
N PHE A 132 2.56 -6.16 -6.91
CA PHE A 132 2.47 -4.96 -6.08
C PHE A 132 3.83 -4.61 -5.48
N GLY A 133 4.19 -3.33 -5.63
CA GLY A 133 5.40 -2.73 -5.07
C GLY A 133 5.06 -1.89 -3.85
N LEU A 134 5.89 -1.98 -2.80
CA LEU A 134 5.73 -1.23 -1.56
C LEU A 134 6.99 -0.43 -1.26
N ILE A 135 6.84 0.89 -1.12
CA ILE A 135 7.88 1.80 -0.63
C ILE A 135 7.66 2.02 0.86
N CYS A 136 8.71 1.81 1.65
CA CYS A 136 8.74 2.15 3.07
C CYS A 136 9.94 3.06 3.42
N ASP A 137 9.80 3.80 4.52
CA ASP A 137 10.93 4.49 5.15
C ASP A 137 11.91 3.49 5.80
N LYS A 138 13.02 4.01 6.34
CA LYS A 138 14.03 3.22 7.06
C LYS A 138 13.51 2.42 8.26
N ASN A 139 12.37 2.79 8.82
CA ASN A 139 11.74 2.11 9.95
C ASN A 139 10.68 1.09 9.51
N GLY A 140 10.46 0.92 8.21
CA GLY A 140 9.42 0.06 7.65
C GLY A 140 8.03 0.68 7.62
N CYS A 141 7.90 2.01 7.80
CA CYS A 141 6.63 2.72 7.67
C CYS A 141 6.21 2.79 6.19
N PRO A 142 5.04 2.26 5.80
CA PRO A 142 4.56 2.31 4.43
C PRO A 142 4.32 3.75 3.95
N ILE A 143 4.91 4.11 2.81
CA ILE A 143 4.79 5.44 2.20
C ILE A 143 3.94 5.40 0.94
N ALA A 144 4.17 4.41 0.07
CA ALA A 144 3.46 4.30 -1.20
C ALA A 144 3.31 2.83 -1.63
N VAL A 145 2.20 2.54 -2.31
CA VAL A 145 1.91 1.23 -2.88
C VAL A 145 1.54 1.39 -4.34
N GLU A 146 1.94 0.47 -5.19
CA GLU A 146 1.54 0.47 -6.60
C GLU A 146 1.23 -0.94 -7.06
N VAL A 147 0.13 -1.08 -7.80
CA VAL A 147 -0.30 -2.35 -8.40
C VAL A 147 0.02 -2.29 -9.88
N PHE A 148 0.71 -3.32 -10.38
CA PHE A 148 1.13 -3.47 -11.76
C PHE A 148 0.48 -4.69 -12.40
N GLU A 149 0.53 -4.74 -13.73
CA GLU A 149 0.14 -5.92 -14.49
C GLU A 149 0.98 -7.15 -14.09
N GLY A 150 0.35 -8.34 -14.10
CA GLY A 150 0.97 -9.59 -13.64
C GLY A 150 2.24 -10.05 -14.35
N ASN A 151 2.52 -9.51 -15.53
CA ASN A 151 3.72 -9.78 -16.35
C ASN A 151 4.79 -8.68 -16.22
N THR A 152 4.58 -7.68 -15.35
CA THR A 152 5.55 -6.62 -15.10
C THR A 152 6.79 -7.20 -14.41
N SER A 153 7.98 -6.89 -14.93
CA SER A 153 9.22 -7.37 -14.34
C SER A 153 9.57 -6.59 -13.07
N ASP A 154 10.21 -7.25 -12.11
CA ASP A 154 10.64 -6.61 -10.86
C ASP A 154 11.52 -5.37 -11.14
N THR A 155 12.43 -5.44 -12.12
CA THR A 155 13.28 -4.31 -12.53
C THR A 155 12.47 -3.11 -13.04
N SER A 156 11.43 -3.34 -13.85
CA SER A 156 10.59 -2.25 -14.34
C SER A 156 9.75 -1.61 -13.23
N THR A 157 9.28 -2.39 -12.25
CA THR A 157 8.60 -1.82 -11.07
C THR A 157 9.53 -0.94 -10.24
N PHE A 158 10.80 -1.34 -10.11
CA PHE A 158 11.79 -0.56 -9.36
C PHE A 158 12.11 0.78 -10.06
N LEU A 159 12.26 0.76 -11.39
CA LEU A 159 12.44 1.98 -12.19
C LEU A 159 11.28 2.97 -12.00
N SER A 160 10.03 2.49 -12.02
CA SER A 160 8.88 3.37 -11.79
C SER A 160 8.87 3.96 -10.38
N GLN A 161 9.33 3.21 -9.37
CA GLN A 161 9.46 3.73 -8.01
C GLN A 161 10.58 4.76 -7.86
N ILE A 162 11.72 4.59 -8.55
CA ILE A 162 12.77 5.62 -8.60
C ILE A 162 12.22 6.93 -9.16
N GLU A 163 11.50 6.85 -10.28
CA GLU A 163 10.89 8.02 -10.91
C GLU A 163 9.85 8.68 -9.99
N LYS A 164 9.02 7.89 -9.30
CA LYS A 164 8.05 8.40 -8.32
C LYS A 164 8.73 9.16 -7.18
N VAL A 165 9.77 8.59 -6.57
CA VAL A 165 10.49 9.22 -5.46
C VAL A 165 11.15 10.53 -5.90
N ARG A 166 11.81 10.52 -7.07
CA ARG A 166 12.51 11.70 -7.58
C ARG A 166 11.58 12.81 -8.05
N LYS A 167 10.61 12.48 -8.90
CA LYS A 167 9.76 13.48 -9.57
C LYS A 167 8.54 13.85 -8.75
N ARG A 168 7.84 12.87 -8.19
CA ARG A 168 6.58 13.10 -7.48
C ARG A 168 6.80 13.44 -6.00
N PHE A 169 7.71 12.76 -5.31
CA PHE A 169 8.03 13.09 -3.91
C PHE A 169 9.13 14.14 -3.77
N GLY A 170 9.86 14.46 -4.85
CA GLY A 170 10.89 15.51 -4.85
C GLY A 170 12.17 15.14 -4.11
N VAL A 171 12.40 13.84 -3.85
CA VAL A 171 13.57 13.37 -3.09
C VAL A 171 14.62 12.84 -4.07
N LYS A 172 15.75 13.53 -4.16
CA LYS A 172 16.75 13.28 -5.22
C LYS A 172 17.85 12.32 -4.80
N ASN A 173 18.29 12.46 -3.55
CA ASN A 173 19.40 11.71 -2.99
C ASN A 173 18.84 10.71 -1.97
N VAL A 174 18.84 9.42 -2.30
CA VAL A 174 18.34 8.35 -1.41
C VAL A 174 19.22 7.12 -1.51
N VAL A 175 19.20 6.30 -0.48
CA VAL A 175 19.79 4.96 -0.48
C VAL A 175 18.67 3.94 -0.65
N TRP A 176 18.67 3.23 -1.78
CA TRP A 176 17.70 2.16 -2.02
C TRP A 176 18.17 0.84 -1.40
N VAL A 177 17.26 0.18 -0.70
CA VAL A 177 17.43 -1.19 -0.19
C VAL A 177 16.30 -2.03 -0.75
N THR A 178 16.66 -3.07 -1.49
CA THR A 178 15.74 -3.97 -2.18
C THR A 178 16.39 -5.34 -2.33
N ASP A 179 15.59 -6.39 -2.53
CA ASP A 179 16.13 -7.74 -2.73
C ASP A 179 17.01 -7.83 -3.99
N ARG A 180 18.03 -8.70 -3.93
CA ARG A 180 18.98 -8.97 -5.02
C ARG A 180 18.29 -9.42 -6.30
N GLY A 181 17.15 -10.09 -6.21
CA GLY A 181 16.36 -10.49 -7.37
C GLY A 181 15.92 -9.30 -8.26
N ILE A 182 15.77 -8.13 -7.65
CA ILE A 182 15.35 -6.88 -8.31
C ILE A 182 16.56 -6.17 -8.94
N LEU A 183 17.70 -6.18 -8.24
CA LEU A 183 18.97 -5.57 -8.64
C LEU A 183 19.94 -6.61 -9.20
N THR A 184 19.79 -6.92 -10.49
CA THR A 184 20.73 -7.79 -11.20
C THR A 184 21.97 -7.01 -11.64
N SER A 185 23.12 -7.66 -11.74
CA SER A 185 24.37 -7.01 -12.16
C SER A 185 24.29 -6.33 -13.53
N SER A 186 23.39 -6.79 -14.40
CA SER A 186 23.10 -6.18 -15.71
C SER A 186 22.29 -4.89 -15.61
N ASN A 187 21.39 -4.73 -14.63
CA ASN A 187 20.51 -3.56 -14.52
C ASN A 187 21.04 -2.46 -13.58
N ILE A 188 21.90 -2.80 -12.61
CA ILE A 188 22.47 -1.83 -11.65
C ILE A 188 23.18 -0.68 -12.37
N LYS A 189 23.92 -0.97 -13.44
CA LYS A 189 24.65 0.07 -14.17
C LYS A 189 23.75 1.09 -14.84
N GLU A 190 22.53 0.72 -15.22
CA GLU A 190 21.55 1.66 -15.78
C GLU A 190 20.81 2.40 -14.67
N LEU A 191 20.51 1.72 -13.57
CA LEU A 191 19.81 2.27 -12.40
C LEU A 191 20.64 3.29 -11.60
N VAL A 192 21.96 3.10 -11.56
CA VAL A 192 22.91 3.94 -10.82
C VAL A 192 23.48 5.06 -11.69
N LYS A 193 23.08 5.16 -12.98
CA LYS A 193 23.43 6.35 -13.76
C LYS A 193 22.89 7.59 -13.04
N PRO A 194 23.70 8.63 -12.87
CA PRO A 194 23.19 9.93 -12.50
C PRO A 194 22.14 10.30 -13.55
N VAL A 195 20.89 10.43 -13.13
CA VAL A 195 19.86 11.01 -13.98
C VAL A 195 19.96 12.51 -13.73
N GLU A 196 20.27 13.29 -14.76
CA GLU A 196 20.35 14.75 -14.65
C GLU A 196 19.02 15.31 -14.13
N GLY A 197 19.09 16.10 -13.05
CA GLY A 197 17.95 16.70 -12.37
C GLY A 197 18.24 17.01 -10.91
#